data_AF-A0A1H8I0X1-F1
#
_entry.id   AF-A0A1H8I0X1-F1
#
_cell.length_a   1.000
_cell.length_b   1.000
_cell.length_c   1.000
_cell.angle_alpha   90.00
_cell.angle_beta   90.00
_cell.angle_gamma   90.00
#
_symmetry.space_group_name_H-M   'P 1'
#
loop_
_entity.id
_entity.type
_entity.pdbx_description
1 polymer ?
#
loop_
_entity_poly.entity_id
_entity_poly.type
_entity_poly.pdbx_seq_one_letter_code
_entity_poly.pdbx_strand_id
1 'polypeptide(L)' 'MKTTNPILEQNQHLRTKCLVYTRVMGYHRPVESFNIGKKGEHKQRTHFNEGKC' A
#
# COMPACT_ATOMS: atom_id res chain seq x y z
N MET A 1 -19.77 9.15 -5.67
CA MET A 1 -20.53 7.93 -5.99
C MET A 1 -19.57 6.75 -5.88
N LYS A 2 -19.79 5.79 -4.99
CA LYS A 2 -18.92 4.62 -4.88
C LYS A 2 -19.33 3.62 -5.95
N THR A 3 -18.54 3.50 -7.01
CA THR A 3 -18.67 2.44 -8.01
C THR A 3 -18.09 1.16 -7.41
N THR A 4 -18.88 0.49 -6.57
CA THR A 4 -18.47 -0.78 -5.97
C THR A 4 -18.57 -1.85 -7.06
N ASN A 5 -17.42 -2.44 -7.43
CA ASN A 5 -17.39 -3.49 -8.42
C ASN A 5 -18.16 -4.73 -7.88
N PRO A 6 -19.25 -5.19 -8.53
CA PRO A 6 -20.13 -6.24 -8.01
C PRO A 6 -19.38 -7.56 -7.72
N ILE A 7 -18.31 -7.84 -8.48
CA ILE A 7 -17.47 -9.03 -8.30
C ILE A 7 -16.75 -9.01 -6.94
N LEU A 8 -16.33 -7.83 -6.48
CA LEU A 8 -15.59 -7.69 -5.22
C LEU A 8 -16.48 -7.89 -4.00
N GLU A 9 -17.75 -7.49 -4.07
CA GLU A 9 -18.74 -7.66 -2.99
C GLU A 9 -19.13 -9.14 -2.82
N GLN A 10 -19.40 -9.84 -3.92
CA GLN A 10 -19.77 -11.26 -3.90
C GLN A 10 -18.68 -12.16 -3.26
N ASN A 11 -17.41 -11.78 -3.42
CA ASN A 11 -16.26 -12.52 -2.92
C ASN A 11 -15.71 -12.00 -1.58
N GLN A 12 -16.48 -11.19 -0.83
CA GLN A 12 -16.01 -10.58 0.42
C GLN A 12 -15.54 -11.62 1.45
N HIS A 13 -16.22 -12.76 1.53
CA HIS A 13 -15.92 -13.86 2.46
C HIS A 13 -14.58 -14.58 2.18
N LEU A 14 -14.03 -14.44 0.97
CA LEU A 14 -12.75 -15.04 0.57
C LEU A 14 -11.55 -14.11 0.86
N ARG A 15 -11.80 -12.89 1.33
CA ARG A 15 -10.73 -11.90 1.51
C ARG A 15 -9.84 -12.23 2.69
N THR A 16 -8.55 -12.16 2.45
CA THR A 16 -7.51 -12.16 3.49
C THR A 16 -6.80 -10.82 3.53
N LYS A 17 -6.20 -10.50 4.68
CA LYS A 17 -5.45 -9.26 4.86
C LYS A 17 -4.16 -9.31 4.04
N CYS A 18 -3.96 -8.33 3.16
CA CYS A 18 -2.70 -8.18 2.43
C CYS A 18 -1.67 -7.44 3.30
N LEU A 19 -0.51 -8.06 3.51
CA LEU A 19 0.61 -7.45 4.22
C LEU A 19 1.53 -6.74 3.23
N VAL A 20 1.71 -5.43 3.42
CA VAL A 20 2.56 -4.62 2.55
C VAL A 20 3.89 -4.35 3.25
N TYR A 21 4.99 -4.68 2.56
CA TYR A 21 6.35 -4.44 3.02
C TYR A 21 7.04 -3.40 2.13
N THR A 22 7.89 -2.60 2.74
CA THR A 22 8.71 -1.62 2.02
C THR A 22 10.13 -1.59 2.56
N ARG A 23 11.06 -1.08 1.75
CA ARG A 23 12.47 -0.97 2.13
C ARG A 23 12.70 0.23 3.03
N VAL A 24 13.34 -0.01 4.16
CA VAL A 24 13.79 1.01 5.13
C VAL A 24 15.27 0.80 5.37
N MET A 25 16.11 1.75 4.95
CA MET A 25 17.57 1.73 5.19
C MET A 25 18.26 0.40 4.84
N GLY A 26 17.75 -0.36 3.86
CA GLY A 26 18.36 -1.60 3.40
C GLY A 26 17.60 -2.89 3.71
N TYR A 27 16.64 -2.88 4.64
CA TYR A 27 15.86 -4.08 5.00
C TYR A 27 14.36 -3.92 4.73
N HIS A 28 13.64 -5.04 4.67
CA HIS A 28 12.18 -5.06 4.49
C HIS A 28 11.48 -4.88 5.84
N ARG A 29 10.58 -3.89 5.91
CA ARG A 29 9.78 -3.60 7.10
C ARG A 29 8.30 -3.52 6.72
N PRO A 30 7.38 -4.13 7.50
CA PRO A 30 5.96 -4.04 7.23
C PRO A 30 5.47 -2.60 7.44
N VAL A 31 4.73 -2.08 6.48
CA VAL A 31 4.19 -0.70 6.50
C VAL A 31 3.25 -0.50 7.70
N GLU A 32 2.55 -1.56 8.10
CA GLU A 32 1.65 -1.55 9.25
C GLU A 32 2.35 -1.23 10.58
N SER A 33 3.65 -1.53 10.69
CA SER A 33 4.45 -1.24 11.88
C SER A 33 4.90 0.22 11.98
N PHE A 34 4.51 1.09 11.05
CA PHE A 34 4.99 2.47 11.00
C PHE A 34 4.33 3.30 12.10
N ASN A 35 5.14 4.08 12.82
CA ASN A 35 4.64 5.11 13.73
C ASN A 35 4.20 6.35 12.93
N ILE A 36 3.62 7.36 13.60
CA ILE A 36 3.07 8.56 12.96
C ILE A 36 4.13 9.30 12.13
N GLY A 37 5.34 9.51 12.68
CA GLY A 37 6.43 10.17 11.99
C GLY A 37 6.88 9.44 10.73
N LYS A 38 7.04 8.11 10.81
CA LYS A 38 7.43 7.27 9.67
C LYS A 38 6.35 7.20 8.60
N LYS A 39 5.05 7.22 8.98
CA LYS A 39 3.94 7.36 8.03
C LYS A 39 4.01 8.69 7.27
N GLY A 40 4.37 9.77 7.97
CA GLY A 40 4.60 11.10 7.36
C GLY A 40 5.73 11.08 6.34
N GLU A 41 6.92 10.61 6.74
CA GLU A 41 8.07 10.49 5.84
C GLU A 41 7.77 9.59 4.64
N HIS A 42 7.12 8.43 4.85
CA HIS A 42 6.80 7.52 3.76
C HIS A 42 5.89 8.16 2.70
N LYS A 43 4.92 8.99 3.11
CA LYS A 43 4.04 9.74 2.19
C LYS A 43 4.77 10.80 1.38
N GLN A 44 5.89 11.33 1.87
CA GLN A 44 6.69 12.35 1.19
C GLN A 44 7.70 11.74 0.20
N ARG A 45 7.82 10.41 0.13
CA ARG A 45 8.72 9.74 -0.82
C ARG A 45 8.21 9.94 -2.26
N THR A 46 9.12 10.34 -3.14
CA THR A 46 8.85 10.44 -4.57
C THR A 46 9.16 9.09 -5.24
N HIS A 47 8.21 8.59 -6.02
CA HIS A 47 8.42 7.39 -6.83
C HIS A 47 8.92 7.79 -8.21
N PHE A 48 9.89 7.04 -8.73
CA PHE A 48 10.30 7.18 -10.12
C PHE A 48 9.12 6.84 -11.03
N ASN A 49 8.88 7.68 -12.03
CA ASN A 49 7.91 7.43 -13.09
C ASN A 49 8.69 7.34 -14.39
N GLU A 50 8.69 6.15 -15.00
CA GLU A 50 9.29 5.98 -16.31
C GLU A 50 8.48 6.78 -17.33
N GLY A 51 9.13 7.74 -18.00
CA GLY A 51 8.49 8.51 -19.06
C GLY A 51 8.08 7.59 -20.21
N LYS A 52 6.97 7.90 -20.88
CA LYS A 52 6.66 7.23 -22.15
C LYS A 52 7.70 7.65 -23.19
N CYS A 53 8.34 6.67 -23.82
CA CYS A 53 9.15 6.88 -25.02
C CYS A 53 8.28 7.34 -26.20
#